data_AF-X8BFP9-F1
#
_entry.id   AF-X8BFP9-F1
#
_cell.length_a   1.000
_cell.length_b   1.000
_cell.length_c   1.000
_cell.angle_alpha   90.00
_cell.angle_beta   90.00
_cell.angle_gamma   90.00
#
_symmetry.space_group_name_H-M   'P 1'
#
loop_
_entity.id
_entity.type
_entity.pdbx_description
1 polymer ?
#
loop_
_entity_poly.entity_id
_entity_poly.type
_entity_poly.pdbx_seq_one_letter_code
_entity_poly.pdbx_strand_id
1 'polypeptide(L)' 'MIFTWEEMRGAAALLPLELVADDSAYEYEKTHLPQGAWPPTGWYANWASGLDVFDVDREDSPIELRWLVYQKVD' A
#
# COMPACT_ATOMS: atom_id res chain seq x y z
N MET A 1 1.16 12.69 -0.56
CA MET A 1 1.50 12.60 -1.99
C MET A 1 1.21 11.19 -2.44
N ILE A 2 0.67 11.04 -3.65
CA ILE A 2 0.37 9.76 -4.31
C ILE A 2 1.41 9.62 -5.42
N PHE A 3 1.98 8.42 -5.57
CA PHE A 3 2.99 8.12 -6.59
C PHE A 3 2.51 6.95 -7.45
N THR A 4 2.84 7.01 -8.73
CA THR A 4 2.68 5.88 -9.66
C THR A 4 3.75 4.82 -9.41
N TRP A 5 3.48 3.60 -9.87
CA TRP A 5 4.49 2.53 -9.88
C TRP A 5 5.75 2.92 -10.65
N GLU A 6 5.62 3.70 -11.73
CA GLU A 6 6.77 4.13 -12.54
C GLU A 6 7.65 5.14 -11.78
N GLU A 7 7.04 6.10 -11.07
CA GLU A 7 7.76 7.04 -10.23
C GLU A 7 8.49 6.32 -9.09
N MET A 8 7.82 5.38 -8.41
CA MET A 8 8.44 4.58 -7.35
C MET A 8 9.57 3.70 -7.88
N ARG A 9 9.39 3.03 -9.02
CA ARG A 9 10.43 2.22 -9.67
C ARG A 9 11.62 3.08 -10.10
N GLY A 10 11.36 4.24 -10.70
CA GLY A 10 12.40 5.16 -11.15
C GLY A 10 13.23 5.70 -10.00
N ALA A 11 12.59 6.06 -8.87
CA ALA A 11 13.29 6.50 -7.67
C ALA A 11 14.11 5.36 -7.04
N ALA A 12 13.54 4.15 -6.92
CA ALA A 12 14.23 3.00 -6.32
C ALA A 12 15.43 2.52 -7.16
N ALA A 13 15.38 2.64 -8.49
CA ALA A 13 16.46 2.24 -9.39
C ALA A 13 17.78 3.03 -9.19
N LEU A 14 17.73 4.15 -8.46
CA LEU A 14 18.92 4.95 -8.10
C LEU A 14 19.62 4.45 -6.82
N LEU A 15 19.06 3.44 -6.16
CA LEU A 15 19.54 2.88 -4.91
C LEU A 15 20.03 1.44 -5.12
N PRO A 16 20.97 0.94 -4.29
CA PRO A 16 21.38 -0.46 -4.31
C PRO A 16 20.34 -1.33 -3.58
N LEU A 17 19.10 -1.30 -4.06
CA LEU A 17 17.96 -1.99 -3.48
C LEU A 17 17.21 -2.78 -4.55
N GLU A 18 16.77 -3.98 -4.20
CA GLU A 18 15.83 -4.79 -5.00
C GLU A 18 14.48 -4.88 -4.29
N LEU A 19 13.39 -4.78 -5.03
CA LEU A 19 12.03 -4.94 -4.50
C LEU A 19 11.76 -6.44 -4.31
N VAL A 20 11.41 -6.84 -3.09
CA VAL A 20 11.17 -8.25 -2.73
C VAL A 20 9.71 -8.54 -2.33
N ALA A 21 8.94 -7.51 -1.96
CA ALA A 21 7.50 -7.64 -1.74
C ALA A 21 6.78 -6.33 -2.07
N ASP A 22 5.55 -6.45 -2.55
CA ASP A 22 4.71 -5.33 -2.97
C ASP A 22 3.23 -5.65 -2.68
N ASP A 23 2.83 -5.44 -1.43
CA ASP A 23 1.57 -5.92 -0.86
C ASP A 23 0.54 -4.80 -0.69
N SER A 24 -0.76 -5.13 -0.78
CA SER A 24 -1.83 -4.19 -0.40
C SER A 24 -1.84 -4.08 1.12
N ALA A 25 -1.69 -2.86 1.65
CA ALA A 25 -1.68 -2.64 3.09
C ALA A 25 -3.03 -3.02 3.73
N TYR A 26 -4.13 -2.79 3.00
CA TYR A 26 -5.48 -3.17 3.43
C TYR A 26 -5.57 -4.69 3.67
N GLU A 27 -5.18 -5.50 2.68
CA GLU A 27 -5.29 -6.96 2.79
C GLU A 27 -4.29 -7.54 3.77
N TYR A 28 -3.08 -6.99 3.80
CA TYR A 28 -2.05 -7.40 4.75
C TYR A 28 -2.54 -7.22 6.18
N GLU A 29 -2.98 -6.02 6.56
CA GLU A 29 -3.41 -5.73 7.93
C GLU A 29 -4.67 -6.51 8.30
N LYS A 30 -5.64 -6.63 7.38
CA LYS A 30 -6.84 -7.45 7.60
C LYS A 30 -6.53 -8.91 7.87
N THR A 31 -5.46 -9.43 7.28
CA THR A 31 -5.02 -10.82 7.43
C THR A 31 -4.18 -11.03 8.69
N HIS A 32 -3.34 -10.05 9.07
CA HIS A 32 -2.31 -10.23 10.10
C HIS A 32 -2.63 -9.57 11.45
N LEU A 33 -3.58 -8.63 11.51
CA LEU A 33 -3.98 -8.05 12.79
C LEU A 33 -4.64 -9.10 13.69
N PRO A 34 -4.49 -8.97 15.01
CA PRO A 34 -5.21 -9.80 15.97
C PRO A 34 -6.72 -9.77 15.72
N GLN A 35 -7.41 -10.85 16.09
CA GLN A 35 -8.86 -10.93 15.97
C GLN A 35 -9.55 -9.73 16.65
N GLY A 36 -10.42 -9.06 15.91
CA GLY A 36 -11.16 -7.89 16.40
C GLY A 36 -10.38 -6.57 16.39
N ALA A 37 -9.10 -6.57 16.03
CA ALA A 37 -8.30 -5.36 15.87
C ALA A 37 -8.41 -4.73 14.47
N TRP A 38 -9.06 -5.41 13.52
CA TRP A 38 -9.34 -4.88 12.19
C TRP A 38 -10.74 -4.22 12.13
N PRO A 39 -10.87 -3.00 11.55
CA PRO A 39 -9.77 -2.12 11.14
C PRO A 39 -9.07 -1.47 12.36
N PRO A 40 -7.78 -1.14 12.25
CA PRO A 40 -7.01 -0.58 13.38
C PRO A 40 -7.55 0.79 13.83
N THR A 41 -8.18 1.52 12.92
CA THR A 41 -8.96 2.74 13.20
C THR A 41 -10.20 2.78 12.30
N GLY A 42 -11.22 3.56 12.69
CA GLY A 42 -12.46 3.65 11.93
C GLY A 42 -12.31 4.24 10.51
N TRP A 43 -11.25 5.00 10.26
CA TRP A 43 -10.96 5.61 8.95
C TRP A 43 -9.97 4.78 8.12
N TYR A 44 -9.27 3.82 8.71
CA TYR A 44 -8.16 3.12 8.04
C TYR A 44 -8.57 2.45 6.72
N ALA A 45 -9.70 1.73 6.72
CA ALA A 45 -10.15 0.96 5.57
C ALA A 45 -10.39 1.84 4.33
N ASN A 46 -11.03 2.99 4.52
CA ASN A 46 -11.34 3.92 3.43
C ASN A 46 -10.08 4.64 2.96
N TRP A 47 -9.30 5.16 3.90
CA TRP A 47 -8.04 5.85 3.63
C TRP A 47 -7.07 4.95 2.84
N ALA A 48 -6.83 3.72 3.31
CA ALA A 48 -5.92 2.77 2.67
C ALA A 48 -6.40 2.31 1.29
N SER A 49 -7.69 2.43 0.98
CA SER A 49 -8.28 2.03 -0.30
C SER A 49 -8.55 3.22 -1.24
N GLY A 50 -8.16 4.45 -0.85
CA GLY A 50 -8.38 5.65 -1.66
C GLY A 50 -9.82 6.22 -1.63
N LEU A 51 -10.72 5.62 -0.86
CA LEU A 51 -12.14 5.98 -0.82
C LEU A 51 -12.40 7.31 -0.11
N ASP A 52 -11.46 7.78 0.71
CA ASP A 52 -11.53 9.13 1.28
C ASP A 52 -11.25 10.24 0.24
N VAL A 53 -10.77 9.88 -0.96
CA VAL A 53 -10.45 10.81 -2.06
C VAL A 53 -11.39 10.61 -3.25
N PHE A 54 -11.73 9.36 -3.57
CA PHE A 54 -12.54 9.00 -4.73
C PHE A 54 -13.85 8.34 -4.29
N ASP A 55 -14.97 8.86 -4.79
CA ASP A 55 -16.32 8.33 -4.55
C ASP A 55 -16.65 7.20 -5.55
N VAL A 56 -15.96 6.06 -5.39
CA VAL A 56 -16.08 4.85 -6.22
C VAL A 56 -15.99 3.61 -5.33
N ASP A 57 -16.27 2.42 -5.89
CA ASP A 57 -16.00 1.17 -5.18
C ASP A 57 -14.47 0.95 -5.06
N ARG A 58 -14.03 0.17 -4.06
CA ARG A 58 -12.60 -0.04 -3.78
C ARG A 58 -11.85 -0.57 -5.00
N GLU A 59 -12.46 -1.51 -5.72
CA GLU A 59 -11.89 -2.16 -6.89
C GLU A 59 -11.72 -1.21 -8.08
N ASP A 60 -12.45 -0.09 -8.07
CA ASP A 60 -12.39 0.97 -9.08
C ASP A 60 -11.54 2.18 -8.63
N SER A 61 -11.07 2.18 -7.39
CA SER A 61 -10.23 3.26 -6.84
C SER A 61 -8.88 3.29 -7.56
N PRO A 62 -8.44 4.46 -8.10
CA PRO A 62 -7.18 4.56 -8.82
C PRO A 62 -5.95 4.55 -7.89
N ILE A 63 -6.15 4.54 -6.57
CA ILE A 63 -5.09 4.58 -5.57
C ILE A 63 -5.38 3.59 -4.45
N GLU A 64 -4.32 3.00 -3.91
CA GLU A 64 -4.34 2.26 -2.66
C GLU A 64 -3.02 2.44 -1.92
N LEU A 65 -3.03 2.17 -0.61
CA LEU A 65 -1.82 2.11 0.18
C LEU A 65 -1.10 0.78 -0.06
N ARG A 66 0.15 0.87 -0.50
CA ARG A 66 1.03 -0.26 -0.80
C ARG A 66 2.13 -0.37 0.24
N TRP A 67 2.50 -1.59 0.63
CA TRP A 67 3.72 -1.87 1.39
C TRP A 67 4.79 -2.41 0.43
N LEU A 68 5.85 -1.62 0.24
CA LEU A 68 7.00 -2.00 -0.57
C LEU A 68 8.13 -2.45 0.35
N VAL A 69 8.57 -3.70 0.22
CA VAL A 69 9.73 -4.21 0.96
C VAL A 69 10.90 -4.33 0.01
N TYR A 70 12.01 -3.72 0.41
CA TYR A 70 13.25 -3.74 -0.36
C TYR A 70 14.35 -4.45 0.41
N GLN A 71 15.20 -5.17 -0.33
CA GLN A 71 16.42 -5.78 0.17
C GLN A 71 17.63 -5.08 -0.44
N LYS A 72 18.71 -4.94 0.35
CA LYS A 72 19.97 -4.42 -0.16
C LYS A 72 20.61 -5.44 -1.11
N VAL A 73 21.05 -4.98 -2.28
CA VAL A 73 21.88 -5.79 -3.18
C VAL A 73 23.33 -5.77 -2.69
N ASP A 74 23.97 -6.94 -2.68
CA ASP A 74 25.38 -7.10 -2.27
C ASP A 74 26.36 -6.52 -3.31
#